data_AF-A0A5E4IWW3-F1
#
_entry.id   AF-A0A5E4IWW3-F1
#
_cell.length_a   1.000
_cell.length_b   1.000
_cell.length_c   1.000
_cell.angle_alpha   90.00
_cell.angle_beta   90.00
_cell.angle_gamma   90.00
#
_symmetry.space_group_name_H-M   'P 1'
#
loop_
_entity.id
_entity.type
_entity.pdbx_description
1 polymer ?
#
loop_
_entity_poly.entity_id
_entity_poly.type
_entity_poly.pdbx_seq_one_letter_code
_entity_poly.pdbx_strand_id
1 'polypeptide(L)' 'MSQPNIINMARLMISEDARSEDLAPLALAINEIVRLPITLRSANFPGVRA' A
#
# COMPACT_ATOMS: atom_id res chain seq x y z
N MET A 1 -15.84 32.09 8.22
CA MET A 1 -15.53 30.88 9.00
C MET A 1 -15.48 29.71 8.03
N SER A 2 -14.28 29.25 7.67
CA SER A 2 -14.12 28.15 6.70
C SER A 2 -14.32 26.82 7.43
N GLN A 3 -15.31 26.02 7.02
CA GLN A 3 -15.47 24.66 7.51
C GLN A 3 -14.21 23.85 7.17
N PRO A 4 -13.69 23.02 8.09
CA PRO A 4 -12.62 22.09 7.74
C PRO A 4 -13.16 21.14 6.67
N ASN A 5 -12.47 21.09 5.53
CA ASN A 5 -12.74 20.11 4.49
C ASN A 5 -12.32 18.73 5.03
N ILE A 6 -13.22 18.06 5.76
CA ILE A 6 -13.05 16.67 6.17
C ILE A 6 -13.37 15.82 4.93
N ILE A 7 -12.46 15.85 3.96
CA ILE A 7 -12.32 14.77 2.99
C ILE A 7 -12.22 13.49 3.82
N ASN A 8 -13.17 12.57 3.62
CA ASN A 8 -13.20 11.26 4.25
C ASN A 8 -11.90 10.51 3.86
N MET A 9 -10.81 10.75 4.59
CA MET A 9 -9.50 10.17 4.31
C MET A 9 -9.62 8.67 4.58
N ALA A 10 -9.52 7.87 3.53
CA ALA A 10 -9.36 6.44 3.67
C ALA A 10 -8.14 6.18 4.57
N ARG A 11 -8.37 5.55 5.73
CA ARG A 11 -7.29 5.19 6.65
C ARG A 11 -6.46 4.09 5.98
N LEU A 12 -5.28 4.44 5.48
CA LEU A 12 -4.29 3.46 5.06
C LEU A 12 -3.60 2.92 6.32
N MET A 13 -3.84 1.64 6.63
CA MET A 13 -3.18 0.94 7.73
C MET A 13 -2.22 -0.10 7.12
N ILE A 14 -0.93 0.02 7.45
CA ILE A 14 0.09 -0.94 7.05
C ILE A 14 0.40 -1.81 8.27
N SER A 15 0.30 -3.13 8.11
CA SER A 15 0.56 -4.10 9.17
C SER A 15 1.81 -4.92 8.84
N GLU A 16 2.55 -5.31 9.88
CA GLU A 16 3.63 -6.30 9.76
C GLU A 16 3.14 -7.71 9.38
N ASP A 17 1.83 -7.92 9.56
CA ASP A 17 1.11 -9.17 9.27
C ASP A 17 0.32 -9.09 7.95
N ALA A 18 0.55 -8.07 7.13
CA ALA A 18 -0.12 -7.94 5.84
C ALA A 18 0.19 -9.17 4.95
N ARG A 19 -0.87 -9.76 4.38
CA ARG A 19 -0.76 -10.90 3.47
C ARG A 19 -0.40 -10.43 2.07
N SER A 20 -0.05 -11.38 1.20
CA SER A 20 0.32 -11.06 -0.18
C SER A 20 -0.80 -10.31 -0.91
N GLU A 21 -2.06 -10.69 -0.70
CA GLU A 21 -3.23 -10.06 -1.31
C GLU A 21 -3.38 -8.58 -0.89
N ASP A 22 -3.02 -8.24 0.35
CA ASP A 22 -3.06 -6.87 0.88
C ASP A 22 -1.95 -5.99 0.28
N LEU A 23 -0.79 -6.59 0.02
CA LEU A 23 0.39 -5.90 -0.53
C LEU A 23 0.33 -5.73 -2.05
N ALA A 24 -0.42 -6.56 -2.76
CA ALA A 24 -0.54 -6.53 -4.22
C ALA A 24 -0.96 -5.16 -4.80
N PRO A 25 -2.03 -4.49 -4.34
CA PRO A 25 -2.42 -3.18 -4.86
C PRO A 25 -1.37 -2.10 -4.59
N LEU A 26 -0.66 -2.18 -3.45
CA LEU A 26 0.45 -1.28 -3.13
C LEU A 26 1.65 -1.53 -4.04
N ALA A 27 1.98 -2.80 -4.29
CA ALA A 27 3.07 -3.19 -5.16
C ALA A 27 2.81 -2.70 -6.60
N LEU A 28 1.58 -2.83 -7.09
CA LEU A 28 1.21 -2.31 -8.41
C LEU A 28 1.36 -0.79 -8.46
N ALA A 29 0.78 -0.07 -7.50
CA ALA A 29 0.84 1.40 -7.47
C ALA A 29 2.28 1.93 -7.40
N ILE A 30 3.13 1.31 -6.58
CA ILE A 30 4.54 1.71 -6.46
C ILE A 30 5.29 1.38 -7.77
N ASN A 31 5.07 0.20 -8.37
CA ASN A 31 5.65 -0.15 -9.66
C ASN A 31 5.29 0.89 -10.74
N GLU A 32 4.02 1.32 -10.81
CA GLU A 32 3.56 2.31 -11.78
C GLU A 32 4.22 3.69 -11.59
N ILE A 33 4.44 4.09 -10.33
CA ILE A 33 5.09 5.36 -9.97
C ILE A 33 6.59 5.33 -10.30
N VAL A 34 7.29 4.28 -9.88
CA VAL A 34 8.75 4.20 -9.98
C VAL A 34 9.24 3.59 -11.29
N ARG A 35 8.35 2.90 -12.03
CA ARG A 35 8.60 2.20 -13.29
C ARG A 35 9.79 1.24 -13.25
N LEU A 36 9.99 0.58 -12.11
CA LEU A 36 10.99 -0.44 -11.89
C LEU A 36 10.33 -1.67 -11.27
N PRO A 37 10.81 -2.90 -11.55
CA PRO A 37 10.32 -4.09 -10.89
C PRO A 37 10.52 -3.97 -9.37
N ILE A 38 9.47 -4.21 -8.61
CA ILE A 38 9.54 -4.16 -7.15
C ILE A 38 9.03 -5.44 -6.52
N THR A 39 9.49 -5.69 -5.30
CA THR A 39 8.97 -6.75 -4.45
C THR A 39 8.66 -6.15 -3.09
N LEU A 40 7.42 -6.28 -2.65
CA LEU A 40 6.98 -5.89 -1.32
C LEU A 40 6.76 -7.13 -0.48
N ARG A 41 7.21 -7.10 0.77
CA ARG A 41 6.93 -8.16 1.75
C ARG A 41 6.60 -7.54 3.10
N SER A 42 5.78 -8.23 3.88
CA SER A 42 5.61 -7.93 5.29
C SER A 42 6.69 -8.65 6.12
N ALA A 43 6.72 -8.41 7.42
CA ALA A 43 7.73 -9.03 8.27
C ALA A 43 7.50 -10.54 8.38
N ASN A 44 6.23 -10.94 8.47
CA ASN A 44 5.84 -12.30 8.84
C ASN A 44 5.29 -13.13 7.66
N PHE A 45 5.08 -12.54 6.48
CA PHE A 45 4.50 -13.25 5.32
C PHE A 45 5.28 -13.09 4.01
N PRO A 46 5.13 -14.05 3.08
CA PRO A 46 5.75 -13.99 1.75
C PRO A 46 5.40 -12.72 0.98
N GLY A 47 6.35 -12.26 0.18
CA GLY A 47 6.21 -11.03 -0.61
C GLY A 47 5.44 -11.19 -1.93
N VAL A 48 4.99 -10.06 -2.46
CA VAL A 48 4.41 -9.92 -3.81
C VAL A 48 5.38 -9.16 -4.71
N ARG A 49 5.45 -9.58 -5.96
CA ARG A 49 6.23 -8.93 -7.02
C ARG A 49 5.29 -8.27 -8.03
N ALA A 50 5.57 -7.02 -8.37
CA ALA A 50 4.89 -6.24 -9.38
C ALA A 50 5.91 -5.61 -10.35
#